data_AF-A0A7S1NFI6-F1
#
_entry.id   AF-A0A7S1NFI6-F1
#
_cell.length_a   1.000
_cell.length_b   1.000
_cell.length_c   1.000
_cell.angle_alpha   90.00
_cell.angle_beta   90.00
_cell.angle_gamma   90.00
#
_symmetry.space_group_name_H-M   'P 1'
#
loop_
_entity.id
_entity.type
_entity.pdbx_description
1 polymer ?
#
loop_
_entity_poly.entity_id
_entity_poly.type
_entity_poly.pdbx_seq_one_letter_code
_entity_poly.pdbx_strand_id
1 'polypeptide(L)'
;SNLLFVKYEAGGHFSPHTDGYTIHDFNCRSLYSLLVYLNDCPDGGGTSLLRSQEGYVRDENGRFRWTDDSVMDRAPCRAGTCLIFFQDLPHEGEPVGEGCQKIIIRMDVMYERVPRVCDTEPDREAFRLFKEAELLEADGNVMDAAKMYRRIVRLSPDLSNRLGIYSGNY
;
A
#
# COMPACT_ATOMS: atom_id res chain seq x y z
N SER A 1 -14.79 -2.05 -6.21
CA SER A 1 -13.82 -2.14 -5.09
C SER A 1 -13.72 -3.59 -4.67
N ASN A 2 -12.52 -4.04 -4.30
CA ASN A 2 -12.31 -5.39 -3.77
C ASN A 2 -12.31 -5.32 -2.24
N LEU A 3 -12.98 -6.28 -1.60
CA LEU A 3 -12.98 -6.45 -0.14
C LEU A 3 -12.14 -7.67 0.21
N LEU A 4 -11.17 -7.50 1.10
CA LEU A 4 -10.35 -8.59 1.60
C LEU A 4 -10.84 -8.98 3.00
N PHE A 5 -11.32 -10.21 3.15
CA PHE A 5 -11.67 -10.78 4.45
C PHE A 5 -10.44 -11.51 4.99
N VAL A 6 -9.97 -11.10 6.16
CA VAL A 6 -8.75 -11.64 6.77
C VAL A 6 -9.07 -12.15 8.16
N LYS A 7 -8.62 -13.36 8.45
CA LYS A 7 -8.70 -13.99 9.78
C LYS A 7 -7.30 -14.29 10.29
N TYR A 8 -7.04 -13.91 11.54
CA TYR A 8 -5.86 -14.28 12.30
C TYR A 8 -6.29 -15.09 13.53
N GLU A 9 -5.67 -16.25 13.71
CA GLU A 9 -5.77 -17.06 14.93
C GLU A 9 -4.70 -16.61 15.95
N ALA A 10 -4.70 -17.21 17.14
CA ALA A 10 -3.67 -17.01 18.16
C ALA A 10 -2.24 -17.00 17.58
N GLY A 11 -1.47 -15.96 17.95
CA GLY A 11 -0.12 -15.71 17.43
C GLY A 11 -0.03 -15.17 16.00
N GLY A 12 -1.13 -15.18 15.24
CA GLY A 12 -1.23 -14.53 13.95
C GLY A 12 -1.04 -13.02 14.09
N HIS A 13 -0.28 -12.43 13.17
CA HIS A 13 0.07 -11.02 13.16
C HIS A 13 0.32 -10.57 11.72
N PHE A 14 0.46 -9.27 11.52
CA PHE A 14 1.00 -8.73 10.28
C PHE A 14 2.18 -7.84 10.62
N SER A 15 3.37 -8.31 10.24
CA SER A 15 4.63 -7.64 10.53
C SER A 15 4.61 -6.17 10.10
N PRO A 16 5.39 -5.33 10.79
CA PRO A 16 5.58 -3.94 10.43
C PRO A 16 5.77 -3.63 8.93
N HIS A 17 4.93 -2.75 8.37
CA HIS A 17 4.96 -2.37 6.95
C HIS A 17 4.29 -1.02 6.66
N THR A 18 4.33 -0.63 5.38
CA THR A 18 3.41 0.34 4.77
C THR A 18 2.60 -0.38 3.69
N ASP A 19 1.45 0.17 3.33
CA ASP A 19 0.57 -0.44 2.34
C ASP A 19 0.94 -0.02 0.93
N GLY A 20 0.79 -0.96 -0.01
CA GLY A 20 0.91 -0.68 -1.44
C GLY A 20 -0.30 0.08 -1.99
N TYR A 21 -0.08 0.80 -3.09
CA TYR A 21 -1.13 1.51 -3.79
C TYR A 21 -1.82 0.64 -4.84
N THR A 22 -3.15 0.62 -4.84
CA THR A 22 -3.96 0.18 -5.98
C THR A 22 -4.02 1.32 -7.01
N ILE A 23 -3.37 1.15 -8.16
CA ILE A 23 -3.33 2.15 -9.23
C ILE A 23 -4.12 1.64 -10.43
N HIS A 24 -5.20 2.32 -10.80
CA HIS A 24 -6.02 1.98 -11.96
C HIS A 24 -5.53 2.70 -13.23
N ASP A 25 -5.32 4.01 -13.11
CA ASP A 25 -4.77 4.85 -14.17
C ASP A 25 -4.04 6.07 -13.56
N PHE A 26 -3.52 6.97 -14.40
CA PHE A 26 -2.79 8.15 -13.95
C PHE A 26 -3.60 9.11 -13.05
N ASN A 27 -4.93 9.05 -13.15
CA ASN A 27 -5.86 9.89 -12.41
C ASN A 27 -6.60 9.15 -11.29
N CYS A 28 -6.53 7.82 -11.22
CA CYS A 28 -7.28 7.01 -10.26
C CYS A 28 -6.38 6.03 -9.48
N ARG A 29 -6.25 6.25 -8.17
CA ARG A 29 -5.46 5.40 -7.27
C ARG A 29 -6.00 5.40 -5.84
N SER A 30 -5.64 4.39 -5.05
CA SER A 30 -5.85 4.42 -3.60
C SER A 30 -4.92 5.43 -2.94
N LEU A 31 -5.33 5.96 -1.78
CA LEU A 31 -4.49 6.78 -0.90
C LEU A 31 -4.59 6.34 0.56
N TYR A 32 -5.75 5.81 0.96
CA TYR A 32 -6.01 5.37 2.32
C TYR A 32 -6.40 3.89 2.33
N SER A 33 -5.94 3.20 3.36
CA SER A 33 -6.43 1.88 3.74
C SER A 33 -7.54 2.02 4.76
N LEU A 34 -8.53 1.13 4.68
CA LEU A 34 -9.64 1.03 5.62
C LEU A 34 -9.69 -0.39 6.17
N LEU A 35 -9.70 -0.50 7.50
CA LEU A 35 -9.95 -1.74 8.24
C LEU A 35 -11.30 -1.64 8.96
N VAL A 36 -12.10 -2.70 8.86
CA VAL A 36 -13.32 -2.90 9.67
C VAL A 36 -13.12 -4.13 10.53
N TYR A 37 -13.16 -4.00 11.85
CA TYR A 37 -13.08 -5.13 12.76
C TYR A 37 -14.44 -5.81 12.90
N LEU A 38 -14.51 -7.11 12.64
CA LEU A 38 -15.77 -7.87 12.61
C LEU A 38 -16.08 -8.57 13.94
N ASN A 39 -15.12 -8.67 14.85
CA ASN A 39 -15.29 -9.25 16.18
C ASN A 39 -14.41 -8.54 17.21
N ASP A 40 -14.70 -8.80 18.49
CA ASP A 40 -13.83 -8.41 19.59
C ASP A 40 -12.67 -9.40 19.74
N CYS A 41 -11.47 -8.88 19.98
CA CYS A 41 -10.31 -9.64 20.42
C CYS A 41 -9.84 -9.03 21.76
N PRO A 42 -10.11 -9.69 22.90
CA PRO A 42 -9.87 -9.10 24.22
C PRO A 42 -8.38 -9.03 24.57
N ASP A 43 -7.53 -9.80 23.90
CA ASP A 43 -6.07 -9.79 24.08
C ASP A 43 -5.37 -9.66 22.72
N GLY A 44 -4.57 -8.59 22.56
CA GLY A 44 -3.86 -8.27 21.32
C GLY A 44 -4.77 -7.96 20.12
N GLY A 45 -4.31 -8.32 18.92
CA GLY A 45 -5.08 -8.19 17.67
C GLY A 45 -5.37 -6.76 17.20
N GLY A 46 -4.88 -5.72 17.90
CA GLY A 46 -5.00 -4.34 17.49
C GLY A 46 -4.31 -4.03 16.15
N THR A 47 -4.40 -2.78 15.73
CA THR A 47 -3.52 -2.24 14.69
C THR A 47 -2.80 -1.03 15.26
N SER A 48 -1.47 -1.12 15.32
CA SER A 48 -0.61 -0.06 15.83
C SER A 48 -0.16 0.83 14.68
N LEU A 49 -0.25 2.15 14.88
CA LEU A 49 0.20 3.20 13.95
C LEU A 49 1.46 3.86 14.51
N LEU A 50 2.44 4.14 13.66
CA LEU A 50 3.78 4.47 14.14
C LEU A 50 4.35 5.75 13.55
N ARG A 51 5.34 6.28 14.27
CA ARG A 51 6.03 7.54 13.92
C ARG A 51 7.02 7.38 12.77
N SER A 52 7.75 6.27 12.72
CA SER A 52 8.78 6.03 11.72
C SER A 52 8.87 4.55 11.38
N GLN A 53 9.53 4.25 10.25
CA GLN A 53 9.85 2.90 9.82
C GLN A 53 11.16 2.38 10.46
N GLU A 54 11.63 2.96 11.55
CA GLU A 54 12.86 2.55 12.23
C GLU A 54 12.53 1.87 13.56
N GLY A 55 13.51 1.19 14.17
CA GLY A 55 13.35 0.65 15.53
C GLY A 55 12.57 -0.67 15.62
N TYR A 56 12.72 -1.57 14.65
CA TYR A 56 12.15 -2.92 14.77
C TYR A 56 12.93 -3.75 15.80
N VAL A 57 12.19 -4.54 16.57
CA VAL A 57 12.69 -5.57 17.48
C VAL A 57 12.12 -6.93 17.07
N ARG A 58 12.73 -8.00 17.59
CA ARG A 58 12.11 -9.32 17.57
C ARG A 58 11.51 -9.59 18.94
N ASP A 59 10.25 -10.00 18.96
CA ASP A 59 9.63 -10.46 20.21
C ASP A 59 10.16 -11.83 20.65
N GLU A 60 9.68 -12.31 21.80
CA GLU A 60 10.05 -13.61 22.37
C GLU A 60 9.78 -14.80 21.43
N ASN A 61 8.85 -14.63 20.46
CA ASN A 61 8.49 -15.61 19.45
C ASN A 61 9.22 -15.37 18.11
N GLY A 62 10.21 -14.47 18.08
CA GLY A 62 11.01 -14.15 16.90
C GLY A 62 10.31 -13.29 15.85
N ARG A 63 9.12 -12.76 16.14
CA ARG A 63 8.31 -11.94 15.22
C ARG A 63 8.88 -10.54 15.15
N PHE A 64 8.93 -9.96 13.96
CA PHE A 64 9.26 -8.55 13.83
C PHE A 64 8.11 -7.72 14.37
N ARG A 65 8.44 -6.84 15.30
CA ARG A 65 7.55 -5.89 15.96
C ARG A 65 8.26 -4.55 16.03
N TRP A 66 7.53 -3.47 16.21
CA TRP A 66 8.16 -2.22 16.63
C TRP A 66 8.24 -2.11 18.15
N THR A 67 9.12 -1.23 18.64
CA THR A 67 9.16 -0.87 20.06
C THR A 67 7.91 -0.09 20.45
N ASP A 68 7.44 -0.26 21.69
CA ASP A 68 6.29 0.48 22.21
C ASP A 68 6.50 2.01 22.16
N ASP A 69 7.74 2.48 22.33
CA ASP A 69 8.12 3.89 22.22
C ASP A 69 7.88 4.47 20.81
N SER A 70 7.78 3.62 19.78
CA SER A 70 7.55 4.03 18.39
C SER A 70 6.06 4.11 18.04
N VAL A 71 5.19 3.54 18.88
CA VAL A 71 3.73 3.52 18.66
C VAL A 71 3.16 4.90 18.96
N MET A 72 2.55 5.51 17.96
CA MET A 72 1.85 6.78 18.11
C MET A 72 0.43 6.61 18.61
N ASP A 73 -0.27 5.62 18.05
CA ASP A 73 -1.66 5.33 18.35
C ASP A 73 -1.98 3.86 18.04
N ARG A 74 -3.08 3.36 18.59
CA ARG A 74 -3.51 1.97 18.42
C ARG A 74 -5.02 1.89 18.28
N ALA A 75 -5.47 1.31 17.17
CA ALA A 75 -6.86 0.92 17.01
C ALA A 75 -7.11 -0.43 17.71
N PRO A 76 -8.06 -0.53 18.65
CA PRO A 76 -8.37 -1.79 19.29
C PRO A 76 -9.12 -2.72 18.33
N CYS A 77 -8.95 -4.03 18.51
CA CYS A 77 -9.77 -5.02 17.82
C CYS A 77 -11.14 -5.14 18.52
N ARG A 78 -12.03 -4.20 18.20
CA ARG A 78 -13.39 -4.15 18.71
C ARG A 78 -14.40 -4.16 17.57
N ALA A 79 -15.38 -5.05 17.63
CA ALA A 79 -16.39 -5.24 16.59
C ALA A 79 -17.06 -3.90 16.21
N GLY A 80 -17.21 -3.67 14.91
CA GLY A 80 -17.79 -2.45 14.34
C GLY A 80 -16.86 -1.23 14.35
N THR A 81 -15.65 -1.34 14.87
CA THR A 81 -14.65 -0.27 14.78
C THR A 81 -14.10 -0.19 13.36
N CYS A 82 -13.97 1.03 12.84
CA CYS A 82 -13.33 1.29 11.55
C CYS A 82 -12.06 2.11 11.77
N LEU A 83 -10.95 1.67 11.18
CA LEU A 83 -9.70 2.43 11.14
C LEU A 83 -9.43 2.85 9.70
N ILE A 84 -9.15 4.14 9.49
CA ILE A 84 -8.77 4.70 8.19
C ILE A 84 -7.43 5.41 8.37
N PHE A 85 -6.45 5.07 7.54
CA PHE A 85 -5.11 5.66 7.61
C PHE A 85 -4.49 5.74 6.21
N PHE A 86 -3.56 6.69 6.04
CA PHE A 86 -2.86 6.89 4.78
C PHE A 86 -1.91 5.72 4.50
N GLN A 87 -1.81 5.25 3.26
CA GLN A 87 -1.08 4.00 2.94
C GLN A 87 0.42 4.05 3.28
N ASP A 88 1.04 5.24 3.23
CA ASP A 88 2.44 5.42 3.66
C ASP A 88 2.63 5.47 5.18
N LEU A 89 1.56 5.48 5.98
CA LEU A 89 1.67 5.46 7.44
C LEU A 89 2.16 4.08 7.89
N PRO A 90 3.33 3.98 8.57
CA PRO A 90 3.81 2.70 9.04
C PRO A 90 2.86 2.12 10.09
N HIS A 91 2.52 0.84 9.92
CA HIS A 91 1.56 0.15 10.79
C HIS A 91 1.80 -1.36 10.85
N GLU A 92 1.35 -1.98 11.94
CA GLU A 92 1.41 -3.42 12.14
C GLU A 92 0.07 -3.96 12.64
N GLY A 93 -0.24 -5.20 12.27
CA GLY A 93 -1.30 -5.97 12.91
C GLY A 93 -0.72 -6.69 14.10
N GLU A 94 -1.14 -6.31 15.30
CA GLU A 94 -0.59 -6.89 16.52
C GLU A 94 -0.90 -8.39 16.61
N PRO A 95 -0.01 -9.18 17.24
CA PRO A 95 -0.28 -10.57 17.55
C PRO A 95 -1.61 -10.74 18.27
N VAL A 96 -2.37 -11.72 17.82
CA VAL A 96 -3.58 -12.16 18.50
C VAL A 96 -3.18 -12.97 19.74
N GLY A 97 -3.79 -12.67 20.89
CA GLY A 97 -3.56 -13.37 22.14
C GLY A 97 -3.99 -14.85 22.11
N GLU A 98 -3.52 -15.62 23.07
CA GLU A 98 -3.84 -17.05 23.16
C GLU A 98 -5.35 -17.27 23.33
N GLY A 99 -5.91 -18.25 22.61
CA GLY A 99 -7.36 -18.52 22.63
C GLY A 99 -8.24 -17.43 22.00
N CYS A 100 -7.66 -16.39 21.40
CA CYS A 100 -8.37 -15.29 20.74
C CYS A 100 -8.32 -15.42 19.21
N GLN A 101 -9.15 -14.62 18.52
CA GLN A 101 -9.12 -14.48 17.06
C GLN A 101 -9.40 -13.03 16.65
N LYS A 102 -8.84 -12.62 15.52
CA LYS A 102 -9.11 -11.32 14.87
C LYS A 102 -9.66 -11.58 13.47
N ILE A 103 -10.79 -10.97 13.15
CA ILE A 103 -11.41 -11.01 11.82
C ILE A 103 -11.61 -9.56 11.37
N ILE A 104 -11.08 -9.22 10.21
CA ILE A 104 -11.20 -7.88 9.63
C ILE A 104 -11.65 -7.94 8.18
N ILE A 105 -12.29 -6.87 7.73
CA ILE A 105 -12.32 -6.49 6.31
C ILE A 105 -11.24 -5.44 6.10
N ARG A 106 -10.37 -5.66 5.12
CA ARG A 106 -9.49 -4.62 4.59
C ARG A 106 -9.99 -4.20 3.20
N MET A 107 -9.97 -2.91 2.94
CA MET A 107 -10.19 -2.36 1.61
C MET A 107 -9.40 -1.06 1.41
N ASP A 108 -9.23 -0.68 0.15
CA ASP A 108 -8.61 0.59 -0.22
C ASP A 108 -9.69 1.64 -0.54
N VAL A 109 -9.46 2.88 -0.12
CA VAL A 109 -10.26 4.04 -0.53
C VAL A 109 -9.64 4.62 -1.80
N MET A 110 -10.38 4.49 -2.90
CA MET A 110 -9.97 4.98 -4.22
C MET A 110 -10.28 6.47 -4.39
N TYR A 111 -9.34 7.20 -4.97
CA TYR A 111 -9.45 8.62 -5.27
C TYR A 111 -9.30 8.83 -6.77
N GLU A 112 -10.13 9.72 -7.31
CA GLU A 112 -10.04 10.21 -8.67
C GLU A 112 -9.63 11.69 -8.68
N ARG A 113 -8.68 12.04 -9.53
CA ARG A 113 -8.26 13.43 -9.74
C ARG A 113 -9.33 14.19 -10.51
N VAL A 114 -9.75 15.34 -9.97
CA VAL A 114 -10.68 16.28 -10.61
C VAL A 114 -10.08 17.69 -10.62
N PRO A 115 -9.83 18.31 -11.80
CA PRO A 115 -9.99 17.75 -13.13
C PRO A 115 -8.92 16.68 -13.45
N ARG A 116 -9.26 15.73 -14.32
CA ARG A 116 -8.32 14.75 -14.86
C ARG A 116 -7.23 15.47 -15.67
N VAL A 117 -6.01 14.94 -15.64
CA VAL A 117 -4.86 15.46 -16.40
C VAL A 117 -4.21 14.33 -17.18
N CYS A 118 -3.61 14.62 -18.33
CA CYS A 118 -3.03 13.60 -19.23
C CYS A 118 -4.00 12.42 -19.44
N ASP A 119 -5.20 12.71 -19.97
CA ASP A 119 -6.29 11.75 -20.09
C ASP A 119 -6.83 11.65 -21.53
N THR A 120 -5.99 11.97 -22.52
CA THR A 120 -6.27 11.60 -23.91
C THR A 120 -5.92 10.13 -24.16
N GLU A 121 -6.37 9.55 -25.28
CA GLU A 121 -6.00 8.16 -25.63
C GLU A 121 -4.46 7.94 -25.70
N PRO A 122 -3.67 8.83 -26.32
CA PRO A 122 -2.20 8.74 -26.25
C PRO A 122 -1.65 8.75 -24.83
N ASP A 123 -2.21 9.55 -23.91
CA ASP A 123 -1.77 9.59 -22.52
C ASP A 123 -2.09 8.29 -21.78
N ARG A 124 -3.29 7.73 -21.98
CA ARG A 124 -3.70 6.45 -21.39
C ARG A 124 -2.83 5.30 -21.89
N GLU A 125 -2.49 5.29 -23.18
CA GLU A 125 -1.54 4.33 -23.75
C GLU A 125 -0.14 4.53 -23.16
N ALA A 126 0.33 5.77 -23.06
CA ALA A 126 1.63 6.10 -22.49
C ALA A 126 1.73 5.65 -21.02
N PHE A 127 0.66 5.79 -20.22
CA PHE A 127 0.61 5.29 -18.85
C PHE A 127 0.61 3.75 -18.77
N ARG A 128 -0.10 3.06 -19.67
CA ARG A 128 -0.07 1.59 -19.75
C ARG A 128 1.34 1.08 -20.08
N LEU A 129 2.00 1.69 -21.05
CA LEU A 129 3.40 1.39 -21.39
C LEU A 129 4.33 1.70 -20.22
N PHE A 130 4.08 2.76 -19.45
CA PHE A 130 4.86 3.08 -18.26
C PHE A 130 4.79 1.94 -17.23
N LYS A 131 3.59 1.43 -16.95
CA LYS A 131 3.41 0.32 -16.01
C LYS A 131 4.10 -0.97 -16.45
N GLU A 132 4.07 -1.28 -17.74
CA GLU A 132 4.79 -2.44 -18.28
C GLU A 132 6.31 -2.22 -18.29
N ALA A 133 6.80 -0.99 -18.52
CA ALA A 133 8.22 -0.67 -18.39
C ALA A 133 8.74 -0.83 -16.96
N GLU A 134 7.98 -0.42 -15.93
CA GLU A 134 8.34 -0.64 -14.51
C GLU A 134 8.50 -2.14 -14.20
N LEU A 135 7.65 -3.00 -14.77
CA LEU A 135 7.75 -4.46 -14.60
C LEU A 135 9.00 -5.02 -15.28
N LEU A 136 9.30 -4.58 -16.50
CA LEU A 136 10.52 -4.99 -17.21
C LEU A 136 11.79 -4.58 -16.46
N GLU A 137 11.84 -3.38 -15.87
CA GLU A 137 12.98 -2.97 -15.05
C GLU A 137 13.11 -3.84 -13.80
N ALA A 138 12.01 -4.15 -13.11
CA ALA A 138 12.01 -5.04 -11.94
C ALA A 138 12.53 -6.45 -12.28
N ASP A 139 12.24 -6.94 -13.49
CA ASP A 139 12.72 -8.22 -14.01
C ASP A 139 14.16 -8.16 -14.58
N GLY A 140 14.80 -6.99 -14.58
CA GLY A 140 16.16 -6.79 -15.10
C GLY A 140 16.26 -6.62 -16.62
N ASN A 141 15.13 -6.52 -17.33
CA ASN A 141 15.05 -6.32 -18.79
C ASN A 141 15.20 -4.84 -19.18
N VAL A 142 16.28 -4.21 -18.74
CA VAL A 142 16.50 -2.75 -18.81
C VAL A 142 16.46 -2.20 -20.25
N MET A 143 16.97 -2.96 -21.23
CA MET A 143 17.02 -2.49 -22.63
C MET A 143 15.64 -2.39 -23.27
N ASP A 144 14.70 -3.26 -22.90
CA ASP A 144 13.35 -3.23 -23.44
C ASP A 144 12.52 -2.16 -22.72
N ALA A 145 12.69 -1.99 -21.40
CA ALA A 145 12.13 -0.86 -20.67
C ALA A 145 12.59 0.50 -21.26
N ALA A 146 13.88 0.64 -21.58
CA ALA A 146 14.41 1.85 -22.23
C ALA A 146 13.74 2.17 -23.57
N LYS A 147 13.44 1.15 -24.40
CA LYS A 147 12.68 1.35 -25.65
C LYS A 147 11.28 1.86 -25.37
N MET A 148 10.62 1.34 -24.33
CA MET A 148 9.29 1.78 -23.92
C MET A 148 9.31 3.23 -23.42
N TYR A 149 10.26 3.61 -22.56
CA TYR A 149 10.39 5.00 -22.11
C TYR A 149 10.54 6.00 -23.26
N ARG A 150 11.35 5.68 -24.28
CA ARG A 150 11.45 6.53 -25.49
C ARG A 150 10.13 6.65 -26.25
N ARG A 151 9.30 5.60 -26.26
CA ARG A 151 7.96 5.63 -26.87
C ARG A 151 7.00 6.48 -26.05
N ILE A 152 7.03 6.36 -24.72
CA ILE A 152 6.19 7.13 -23.79
C ILE A 152 6.42 8.64 -23.98
N VAL A 153 7.69 9.08 -24.03
CA VAL A 153 8.04 10.51 -24.25
C VAL A 153 7.48 11.06 -25.55
N ARG A 154 7.39 10.25 -26.61
CA ARG A 154 6.81 10.67 -27.89
C ARG A 154 5.28 10.68 -27.86
N LEU A 155 4.66 9.75 -27.15
CA LEU A 155 3.21 9.64 -27.05
C LEU A 155 2.59 10.71 -26.16
N SER A 156 3.23 11.02 -25.03
CA SER A 156 2.74 12.03 -24.10
C SER A 156 3.89 12.75 -23.37
N PRO A 157 4.36 13.88 -23.93
CA PRO A 157 5.39 14.69 -23.30
C PRO A 157 5.00 15.21 -21.91
N ASP A 158 3.74 15.64 -21.71
CA ASP A 158 3.29 16.16 -20.41
C ASP A 158 3.25 15.06 -19.35
N LEU A 159 2.74 13.86 -19.70
CA LEU A 159 2.75 12.72 -18.80
C LEU A 159 4.19 12.32 -18.44
N SER A 160 5.08 12.24 -19.43
CA SER A 160 6.49 11.93 -19.20
C SER A 160 7.17 12.91 -18.24
N ASN A 161 6.93 14.21 -18.41
CA ASN A 161 7.45 15.22 -17.50
C ASN A 161 6.95 15.01 -16.06
N ARG A 162 5.66 14.68 -15.89
CA ARG A 162 5.07 14.43 -14.57
C ARG A 162 5.56 13.14 -13.92
N LEU A 163 5.89 12.13 -14.72
CA LEU A 163 6.47 10.87 -14.27
C LEU A 163 8.00 10.93 -14.12
N GLY A 164 8.65 12.03 -14.51
CA GLY A 164 10.11 12.17 -14.43
C GLY A 164 10.87 11.35 -15.48
N ILE A 165 10.24 11.01 -16.60
CA ILE A 165 10.83 10.23 -17.69
C ILE A 165 11.42 11.20 -18.71
N TYR A 166 12.75 11.31 -18.76
CA TYR A 166 13.45 12.21 -19.68
C TYR A 166 14.11 11.46 -20.84
N SER A 167 14.13 12.08 -22.02
CA SER A 167 14.74 11.54 -23.24
C SER A 167 16.28 11.42 -23.20
N GLY A 168 16.93 11.65 -22.06
CA GLY A 168 18.39 11.83 -21.94
C GLY A 168 19.17 10.78 -21.15
N ASN A 169 18.52 9.79 -20.51
CA ASN A 169 19.21 8.85 -19.61
C ASN A 169 19.15 7.36 -20.01
N TYR A 170 18.80 7.03 -21.26
CA TYR A 170 18.79 5.64 -21.76
C TYR A 170 19.16 5.47 -23.24
#